data_AF-A0A956A908-F1
#
_entry.id   AF-A0A956A908-F1
#
_cell.length_a   1.000
_cell.length_b   1.000
_cell.length_c   1.000
_cell.angle_alpha   90.00
_cell.angle_beta   90.00
_cell.angle_gamma   90.00
#
_symmetry.space_group_name_H-M   'P 1'
#
loop_
_entity.id
_entity.type
_entity.pdbx_description
1 polymer ?
#
loop_
_entity_poly.entity_id
_entity_poly.type
_entity_poly.pdbx_seq_one_letter_code
_entity_poly.pdbx_strand_id
1 'polypeptide(L)'
;MDHRTSAGERITALALALLTLFTLSRCTANGMSLSEATLAVEESALLSEASMVVNGTIEISTSFTIGQAVEEAAAEIRAFVASQLPCAKLTLVAATLTVEYGAQAGGCSYRGMTYSGTHTISVERNATGDVIVRHDWSKLSNGRISVSGTATVTWSIANGTRNVKHDLSWTRLADGRTAQGQGERTQSLLEGGIFEGIQLDGHDTFTTQRGTWTLDTNAVEVRWADPVPQSGSFEIEAPSGKRATLRFSRLDSTTISVSIKTGVLSFTLKVSSTGAISN
;
A
#
# COMPACT_ATOMS: atom_id res chain seq x y z
N MET A 1 51.22 -39.88 -72.58
CA MET A 1 51.39 -38.64 -71.79
C MET A 1 51.14 -37.47 -72.76
N ASP A 2 49.91 -36.98 -72.98
CA ASP A 2 48.72 -36.87 -72.10
C ASP A 2 48.99 -36.02 -70.85
N HIS A 3 48.14 -35.07 -70.42
CA HIS A 3 46.92 -34.47 -70.99
C HIS A 3 46.57 -33.21 -70.15
N ARG A 4 46.04 -32.06 -70.62
CA ARG A 4 45.92 -31.39 -71.94
C ARG A 4 45.60 -29.90 -71.66
N THR A 5 46.06 -28.92 -72.46
CA THR A 5 45.66 -27.50 -72.34
C THR A 5 44.27 -27.21 -72.94
N SER A 6 43.47 -26.37 -72.29
CA SER A 6 42.36 -25.60 -72.90
C SER A 6 41.87 -24.49 -71.95
N ALA A 7 41.24 -23.46 -72.50
CA ALA A 7 40.62 -22.36 -71.76
C ALA A 7 39.09 -22.46 -71.80
N GLY A 8 38.38 -21.65 -70.99
CA GLY A 8 36.92 -21.57 -71.03
C GLY A 8 36.36 -20.55 -70.05
N GLU A 9 36.00 -19.38 -70.54
CA GLU A 9 35.23 -18.38 -69.78
C GLU A 9 33.79 -18.85 -69.55
N ARG A 10 33.21 -18.53 -68.38
CA ARG A 10 31.79 -18.18 -68.25
C ARG A 10 31.58 -17.08 -67.20
N ILE A 11 30.69 -16.16 -67.53
CA ILE A 11 30.36 -14.94 -66.78
C ILE A 11 28.98 -15.12 -66.13
N THR A 12 28.78 -14.48 -64.97
CA THR A 12 27.48 -14.26 -64.26
C THR A 12 26.56 -15.45 -63.96
N ALA A 13 26.28 -15.63 -62.66
CA ALA A 13 24.92 -15.86 -62.17
C ALA A 13 24.76 -15.18 -60.79
N LEU A 14 23.93 -14.14 -60.69
CA LEU A 14 23.68 -13.42 -59.45
C LEU A 14 22.62 -14.16 -58.62
N ALA A 15 23.05 -15.04 -57.70
CA ALA A 15 22.15 -15.76 -56.81
C ALA A 15 21.96 -14.99 -55.49
N LEU A 16 20.92 -14.14 -55.45
CA LEU A 16 20.53 -13.37 -54.27
C LEU A 16 19.97 -14.31 -53.18
N ALA A 17 20.85 -14.91 -52.38
CA ALA A 17 20.48 -15.73 -51.24
C ALA A 17 19.72 -14.87 -50.21
N LEU A 18 18.39 -15.00 -50.23
CA LEU A 18 17.48 -14.09 -49.55
C LEU A 18 17.76 -14.07 -48.06
N LEU A 19 18.28 -12.95 -47.55
CA LEU A 19 18.52 -12.74 -46.13
C LEU A 19 17.18 -12.54 -45.43
N THR A 20 16.45 -13.65 -45.22
CA THR A 20 15.21 -13.67 -44.46
C THR A 20 15.53 -13.38 -42.99
N LEU A 21 15.66 -12.09 -42.68
CA LEU A 21 15.40 -11.61 -41.34
C LEU A 21 14.00 -12.11 -41.01
N PHE A 22 13.92 -13.13 -40.14
CA PHE A 22 12.79 -13.27 -39.26
C PHE A 22 12.78 -12.02 -38.39
N THR A 23 12.17 -10.96 -38.90
CA THR A 23 11.54 -9.94 -38.08
C THR A 23 10.43 -10.66 -37.32
N LEU A 24 10.83 -11.36 -36.27
CA LEU A 24 10.06 -11.52 -35.06
C LEU A 24 9.70 -10.10 -34.64
N SER A 25 8.60 -9.60 -35.21
CA SER A 25 7.76 -8.61 -34.57
C SER A 25 7.46 -9.21 -33.23
N ARG A 26 8.24 -8.81 -32.21
CA ARG A 26 7.91 -9.07 -30.82
C ARG A 26 6.54 -8.44 -30.68
N CYS A 27 5.52 -9.28 -30.69
CA CYS A 27 4.19 -8.89 -30.26
C CYS A 27 4.34 -8.68 -28.75
N THR A 28 4.89 -7.52 -28.38
CA THR A 28 5.07 -7.12 -27.01
C THR A 28 3.68 -6.92 -26.46
N ALA A 29 3.15 -7.97 -25.84
CA ALA A 29 2.05 -7.84 -24.91
C ALA A 29 2.55 -6.85 -23.83
N ASN A 30 2.16 -5.58 -23.98
CA ASN A 30 2.63 -4.46 -23.16
C ASN A 30 1.93 -4.49 -21.78
N GLY A 31 2.01 -5.64 -21.14
CA GLY A 31 1.46 -5.94 -19.84
C GLY A 31 2.38 -6.87 -19.06
N MET A 32 1.99 -7.13 -17.83
CA MET A 32 2.65 -8.04 -16.92
C MET A 32 2.36 -9.49 -17.34
N SER A 33 3.40 -10.33 -17.32
CA SER A 33 3.23 -11.79 -17.24
C SER A 33 2.50 -12.18 -15.95
N LEU A 34 2.05 -13.43 -15.84
CA LEU A 34 1.41 -13.91 -14.61
C LEU A 34 2.33 -13.75 -13.37
N SER A 35 3.64 -13.96 -13.50
CA SER A 35 4.57 -13.78 -12.38
C SER A 35 4.79 -12.30 -12.01
N GLU A 36 4.80 -11.39 -12.99
CA GLU A 36 4.83 -9.94 -12.74
C GLU A 36 3.51 -9.44 -12.14
N ALA A 37 2.37 -10.04 -12.52
CA ALA A 37 1.04 -9.73 -12.00
C ALA A 37 0.85 -10.22 -10.55
N THR A 38 1.26 -11.46 -10.25
CA THR A 38 1.30 -11.97 -8.87
C THR A 38 2.23 -11.13 -8.01
N LEU A 39 3.39 -10.72 -8.53
CA LEU A 39 4.31 -9.79 -7.86
C LEU A 39 3.64 -8.44 -7.55
N ALA A 40 2.93 -7.85 -8.51
CA ALA A 40 2.21 -6.60 -8.28
C ALA A 40 1.16 -6.72 -7.16
N VAL A 41 0.49 -7.88 -7.03
CA VAL A 41 -0.41 -8.18 -5.91
C VAL A 41 0.34 -8.37 -4.59
N GLU A 42 1.51 -9.03 -4.57
CA GLU A 42 2.34 -9.14 -3.35
C GLU A 42 2.73 -7.76 -2.79
N GLU A 43 3.23 -6.86 -3.65
CA GLU A 43 3.70 -5.55 -3.20
C GLU A 43 2.51 -4.65 -2.80
N SER A 44 1.37 -4.74 -3.50
CA SER A 44 0.13 -4.04 -3.15
C SER A 44 -0.44 -4.52 -1.80
N ALA A 45 -0.38 -5.83 -1.52
CA ALA A 45 -0.78 -6.39 -0.23
C ALA A 45 0.16 -5.90 0.90
N LEU A 46 1.47 -5.88 0.66
CA LEU A 46 2.46 -5.39 1.62
C LEU A 46 2.25 -3.89 1.97
N LEU A 47 1.93 -3.05 0.98
CA LEU A 47 1.53 -1.65 1.19
C LEU A 47 0.19 -1.53 1.94
N SER A 48 -0.77 -2.42 1.65
CA SER A 48 -2.08 -2.45 2.31
C SER A 48 -1.95 -2.79 3.80
N GLU A 49 -1.19 -3.84 4.14
CA GLU A 49 -0.95 -4.23 5.53
C GLU A 49 -0.21 -3.14 6.33
N ALA A 50 0.77 -2.46 5.72
CA ALA A 50 1.43 -1.30 6.34
C ALA A 50 0.47 -0.12 6.53
N SER A 51 -0.38 0.16 5.53
CA SER A 51 -1.41 1.19 5.63
C SER A 51 -2.43 0.91 6.74
N MET A 52 -2.80 -0.36 6.96
CA MET A 52 -3.70 -0.76 8.04
C MET A 52 -3.09 -0.55 9.44
N VAL A 53 -1.78 -0.72 9.61
CA VAL A 53 -1.08 -0.40 10.88
C VAL A 53 -1.27 1.07 11.24
N VAL A 54 -0.90 1.97 10.32
CA VAL A 54 -0.96 3.42 10.58
C VAL A 54 -2.41 3.90 10.67
N ASN A 55 -3.28 3.53 9.73
CA ASN A 55 -4.69 3.93 9.73
C ASN A 55 -5.40 3.47 11.02
N GLY A 56 -5.10 2.27 11.53
CA GLY A 56 -5.64 1.79 12.82
C GLY A 56 -5.26 2.69 14.00
N THR A 57 -4.05 3.26 14.01
CA THR A 57 -3.63 4.22 15.06
C THR A 57 -4.09 5.66 14.82
N ILE A 58 -4.29 6.08 13.56
CA ILE A 58 -4.97 7.34 13.22
C ILE A 58 -6.40 7.30 13.74
N GLU A 59 -7.16 6.22 13.48
CA GLU A 59 -8.52 6.04 13.99
C GLU A 59 -8.61 6.16 15.51
N ILE A 60 -7.74 5.44 16.23
CA ILE A 60 -7.63 5.53 17.70
C ILE A 60 -7.37 6.96 18.18
N SER A 61 -6.72 7.80 17.37
CA SER A 61 -6.33 9.16 17.73
C SER A 61 -7.15 10.27 17.07
N THR A 62 -8.25 9.94 16.38
CA THR A 62 -9.06 10.93 15.65
C THR A 62 -10.58 10.72 15.74
N SER A 63 -11.07 9.75 16.51
CA SER A 63 -12.51 9.48 16.70
C SER A 63 -13.25 10.46 17.63
N PHE A 64 -12.76 11.68 17.80
CA PHE A 64 -13.29 12.69 18.75
C PHE A 64 -13.88 13.90 18.02
N THR A 65 -14.70 14.71 18.70
CA THR A 65 -15.41 15.84 18.06
C THR A 65 -14.51 17.08 18.03
N ILE A 66 -13.84 17.32 16.90
CA ILE A 66 -12.75 18.30 16.78
C ILE A 66 -13.20 19.79 16.71
N GLY A 67 -14.16 20.18 17.55
CA GLY A 67 -14.63 21.56 17.71
C GLY A 67 -13.92 22.37 18.80
N GLN A 68 -13.16 21.71 19.69
CA GLN A 68 -12.57 22.29 20.91
C GLN A 68 -11.15 22.88 20.69
N ALA A 69 -10.53 23.42 21.76
CA ALA A 69 -9.16 23.93 21.70
C ALA A 69 -8.15 22.81 21.42
N VAL A 70 -6.96 23.20 20.95
CA VAL A 70 -5.93 22.27 20.48
C VAL A 70 -5.37 21.38 21.60
N GLU A 71 -5.26 21.92 22.81
CA GLU A 71 -4.82 21.15 23.99
C GLU A 71 -5.95 20.27 24.57
N GLU A 72 -7.20 20.72 24.48
CA GLU A 72 -8.39 19.92 24.86
C GLU A 72 -8.51 18.70 23.95
N ALA A 73 -8.33 18.87 22.64
CA ALA A 73 -8.25 17.78 21.66
C ALA A 73 -7.16 16.75 22.01
N ALA A 74 -5.94 17.19 22.34
CA ALA A 74 -4.86 16.28 22.74
C ALA A 74 -5.17 15.53 24.07
N ALA A 75 -5.91 16.17 24.99
CA ALA A 75 -6.40 15.53 26.21
C ALA A 75 -7.53 14.52 25.96
N GLU A 76 -8.47 14.81 25.05
CA GLU A 76 -9.52 13.86 24.62
C GLU A 76 -8.90 12.62 23.95
N ILE A 77 -7.94 12.80 23.04
CA ILE A 77 -7.18 11.70 22.44
C ILE A 77 -6.53 10.84 23.53
N ARG A 78 -5.85 11.46 24.51
CA ARG A 78 -5.24 10.72 25.64
C ARG A 78 -6.27 9.92 26.43
N ALA A 79 -7.43 10.51 26.74
CA ALA A 79 -8.50 9.84 27.48
C ALA A 79 -9.08 8.65 26.68
N PHE A 80 -9.29 8.82 25.38
CA PHE A 80 -9.73 7.74 24.50
C PHE A 80 -8.70 6.61 24.45
N VAL A 81 -7.43 6.91 24.16
CA VAL A 81 -6.34 5.90 24.13
C VAL A 81 -6.26 5.15 25.46
N ALA A 82 -6.33 5.84 26.60
CA ALA A 82 -6.32 5.21 27.92
C ALA A 82 -7.49 4.23 28.13
N SER A 83 -8.68 4.53 27.58
CA SER A 83 -9.85 3.65 27.68
C SER A 83 -9.75 2.39 26.81
N GLN A 84 -9.08 2.48 25.65
CA GLN A 84 -8.97 1.38 24.68
C GLN A 84 -7.70 0.54 24.87
N LEU A 85 -6.64 1.12 25.45
CA LEU A 85 -5.30 0.57 25.55
C LEU A 85 -4.68 0.84 26.94
N PRO A 86 -5.21 0.23 28.03
CA PRO A 86 -4.64 0.36 29.39
C PRO A 86 -3.24 -0.28 29.57
N CYS A 87 -2.71 -0.85 28.48
CA CYS A 87 -1.38 -1.42 28.30
C CYS A 87 -0.32 -0.41 27.79
N ALA A 88 -0.77 0.77 27.34
CA ALA A 88 0.07 1.77 26.72
C ALA A 88 0.42 2.89 27.71
N LYS A 89 1.72 3.18 27.85
CA LYS A 89 2.18 4.30 28.66
C LYS A 89 1.95 5.60 27.88
N LEU A 90 1.23 6.54 28.49
CA LEU A 90 0.78 7.79 27.85
C LEU A 90 1.45 9.00 28.49
N THR A 91 2.12 9.81 27.68
CA THR A 91 2.79 11.06 28.11
C THR A 91 2.26 12.22 27.28
N LEU A 92 1.60 13.19 27.91
CA LEU A 92 1.02 14.37 27.25
C LEU A 92 1.79 15.63 27.70
N VAL A 93 2.27 16.41 26.74
CA VAL A 93 2.98 17.68 26.95
C VAL A 93 2.41 18.71 25.97
N ALA A 94 1.73 19.73 26.49
CA ALA A 94 0.91 20.65 25.70
C ALA A 94 0.01 19.87 24.72
N ALA A 95 0.00 20.22 23.43
CA ALA A 95 -0.78 19.57 22.38
C ALA A 95 -0.18 18.25 21.82
N THR A 96 0.88 17.70 22.44
CA THR A 96 1.57 16.49 21.95
C THR A 96 1.42 15.32 22.93
N LEU A 97 0.81 14.23 22.46
CA LEU A 97 0.69 12.94 23.16
C LEU A 97 1.67 11.92 22.57
N THR A 98 2.56 11.38 23.40
CA THR A 98 3.33 10.17 23.08
C THR A 98 2.67 8.94 23.70
N VAL A 99 2.46 7.92 22.87
CA VAL A 99 1.89 6.61 23.19
C VAL A 99 2.98 5.54 23.02
N GLU A 100 3.30 4.82 24.09
CA GLU A 100 4.28 3.73 24.11
C GLU A 100 3.54 2.40 24.31
N TYR A 101 3.28 1.69 23.21
CA TYR A 101 2.46 0.47 23.20
C TYR A 101 3.23 -0.73 23.78
N GLY A 102 2.59 -1.46 24.70
CA GLY A 102 3.20 -2.63 25.34
C GLY A 102 4.21 -2.31 26.44
N ALA A 103 4.32 -1.04 26.85
CA ALA A 103 5.14 -0.60 27.97
C ALA A 103 4.64 -1.13 29.35
N GLN A 104 3.38 -1.56 29.42
CA GLN A 104 2.76 -2.11 30.62
C GLN A 104 2.30 -3.57 30.40
N ALA A 105 2.22 -4.33 31.49
CA ALA A 105 1.79 -5.73 31.45
C ALA A 105 0.33 -5.87 30.99
N GLY A 106 0.01 -7.02 30.39
CA GLY A 106 -1.34 -7.37 29.90
C GLY A 106 -1.40 -7.72 28.41
N GLY A 107 -0.42 -7.26 27.62
CA GLY A 107 -0.40 -7.44 26.16
C GLY A 107 -1.26 -6.39 25.46
N CYS A 108 -0.67 -5.62 24.53
CA CYS A 108 -1.29 -4.38 24.07
C CYS A 108 -2.19 -4.58 22.84
N SER A 109 -3.25 -5.35 23.02
CA SER A 109 -4.13 -5.77 21.93
C SER A 109 -5.33 -4.83 21.76
N TYR A 110 -5.56 -4.39 20.52
CA TYR A 110 -6.76 -3.65 20.10
C TYR A 110 -7.30 -4.24 18.81
N ARG A 111 -8.60 -4.54 18.75
CA ARG A 111 -9.27 -5.19 17.61
C ARG A 111 -8.46 -6.36 17.04
N GLY A 112 -8.18 -7.37 17.88
CA GLY A 112 -7.46 -8.59 17.48
C GLY A 112 -5.96 -8.42 17.15
N MET A 113 -5.46 -7.19 16.99
CA MET A 113 -4.06 -6.91 16.66
C MET A 113 -3.28 -6.51 17.91
N THR A 114 -2.07 -7.06 18.09
CA THR A 114 -1.21 -6.76 19.25
C THR A 114 -0.16 -5.73 18.87
N TYR A 115 -0.25 -4.56 19.50
CA TYR A 115 0.59 -3.41 19.20
C TYR A 115 1.85 -3.32 20.08
N SER A 116 2.94 -2.83 19.50
CA SER A 116 4.15 -2.43 20.22
C SER A 116 4.87 -1.29 19.50
N GLY A 117 5.82 -0.63 20.17
CA GLY A 117 6.55 0.53 19.61
C GLY A 117 5.98 1.87 20.10
N THR A 118 6.35 2.96 19.43
CA THR A 118 5.97 4.33 19.84
C THR A 118 5.20 5.06 18.73
N HIS A 119 4.21 5.86 19.13
CA HIS A 119 3.47 6.79 18.28
C HIS A 119 3.35 8.14 19.00
N THR A 120 3.79 9.22 18.36
CA THR A 120 3.60 10.58 18.84
C THR A 120 2.55 11.27 17.99
N ILE A 121 1.58 11.91 18.64
CA ILE A 121 0.43 12.58 18.05
C ILE A 121 0.50 14.05 18.48
N SER A 122 0.70 14.97 17.55
CA SER A 122 0.68 16.43 17.81
C SER A 122 -0.52 17.06 17.12
N VAL A 123 -1.38 17.74 17.89
CA VAL A 123 -2.53 18.46 17.36
C VAL A 123 -2.15 19.94 17.12
N GLU A 124 -2.58 20.50 15.99
CA GLU A 124 -2.40 21.92 15.64
C GLU A 124 -3.67 22.47 14.94
N ARG A 125 -3.82 23.79 14.90
CA ARG A 125 -4.76 24.48 14.00
C ARG A 125 -3.99 25.29 12.97
N ASN A 126 -4.44 25.25 11.71
CA ASN A 126 -3.86 26.07 10.65
C ASN A 126 -4.50 27.49 10.62
N ALA A 127 -4.03 28.35 9.71
CA ALA A 127 -4.52 29.72 9.57
C ALA A 127 -5.97 29.84 9.05
N THR A 128 -6.53 28.79 8.45
CA THR A 128 -7.94 28.70 8.03
C THR A 128 -8.85 28.12 9.11
N GLY A 129 -8.29 27.66 10.24
CA GLY A 129 -9.01 27.11 11.38
C GLY A 129 -9.17 25.59 11.38
N ASP A 130 -8.78 24.90 10.29
CA ASP A 130 -8.80 23.44 10.20
C ASP A 130 -7.82 22.82 11.21
N VAL A 131 -8.13 21.61 11.67
CA VAL A 131 -7.24 20.88 12.56
C VAL A 131 -6.33 19.96 11.77
N ILE A 132 -5.04 20.11 12.05
CA ILE A 132 -3.97 19.25 11.57
C ILE A 132 -3.56 18.35 12.72
N VAL A 133 -3.52 17.04 12.48
CA VAL A 133 -2.94 16.07 13.40
C VAL A 133 -1.69 15.51 12.73
N ARG A 134 -0.51 15.72 13.33
CA ARG A 134 0.72 15.08 12.91
C ARG A 134 0.94 13.81 13.71
N HIS A 135 1.39 12.77 13.01
CA HIS A 135 1.71 11.47 13.54
C HIS A 135 3.18 11.18 13.24
N ASP A 136 3.92 10.72 14.24
CA ASP A 136 5.26 10.16 14.12
C ASP A 136 5.26 8.75 14.72
N TRP A 137 5.78 7.77 13.99
CA TRP A 137 5.85 6.38 14.39
C TRP A 137 7.30 5.91 14.46
N SER A 138 7.65 5.29 15.58
CA SER A 138 8.95 4.64 15.78
C SER A 138 8.73 3.16 16.10
N LYS A 139 8.97 2.32 15.08
CA LYS A 139 8.81 0.85 15.10
C LYS A 139 7.42 0.39 15.57
N LEU A 140 6.37 1.14 15.24
CA LEU A 140 4.99 0.72 15.49
C LEU A 140 4.72 -0.62 14.80
N SER A 141 4.45 -1.66 15.58
CA SER A 141 4.21 -3.02 15.10
C SER A 141 2.79 -3.46 15.41
N ASN A 142 2.21 -4.31 14.56
CA ASN A 142 0.97 -5.07 14.84
C ASN A 142 1.22 -6.59 15.00
N GLY A 143 2.50 -6.99 15.11
CA GLY A 143 2.93 -8.39 15.12
C GLY A 143 3.14 -9.03 13.74
N ARG A 144 2.69 -8.40 12.64
CA ARG A 144 2.88 -8.87 11.25
C ARG A 144 3.77 -7.92 10.44
N ILE A 145 3.52 -6.62 10.56
CA ILE A 145 4.29 -5.51 9.97
C ILE A 145 4.80 -4.62 11.11
N SER A 146 6.01 -4.07 10.97
CA SER A 146 6.50 -2.92 11.73
C SER A 146 6.69 -1.73 10.80
N VAL A 147 6.26 -0.55 11.24
CA VAL A 147 6.25 0.72 10.50
C VAL A 147 7.03 1.79 11.29
N SER A 148 7.73 2.68 10.58
CA SER A 148 8.28 3.93 11.13
C SER A 148 8.08 5.07 10.12
N GLY A 149 8.16 6.33 10.54
CA GLY A 149 7.96 7.48 9.67
C GLY A 149 6.82 8.37 10.15
N THR A 150 6.23 9.18 9.26
CA THR A 150 5.29 10.24 9.65
C THR A 150 4.04 10.30 8.77
N ALA A 151 2.98 10.93 9.30
CA ALA A 151 1.85 11.42 8.52
C ALA A 151 1.37 12.78 9.03
N THR A 152 0.76 13.55 8.14
CA THR A 152 -0.02 14.75 8.44
C THR A 152 -1.45 14.50 7.98
N VAL A 153 -2.39 14.54 8.93
CA VAL A 153 -3.83 14.35 8.71
C VAL A 153 -4.52 15.71 8.84
N THR A 154 -5.15 16.18 7.75
CA THR A 154 -5.93 17.43 7.75
C THR A 154 -7.41 17.08 7.68
N TRP A 155 -8.17 17.50 8.70
CA TRP A 155 -9.59 17.14 8.85
C TRP A 155 -10.53 18.17 8.22
N SER A 156 -11.41 17.70 7.32
CA SER A 156 -12.44 18.53 6.68
C SER A 156 -13.82 18.22 7.27
N ILE A 157 -14.14 18.89 8.38
CA ILE A 157 -15.41 18.70 9.12
C ILE A 157 -16.63 18.86 8.20
N ALA A 158 -16.59 19.82 7.26
CA ALA A 158 -17.67 20.09 6.32
C ALA A 158 -17.95 18.95 5.32
N ASN A 159 -16.97 18.08 5.06
CA ASN A 159 -17.07 16.99 4.08
C ASN A 159 -17.12 15.59 4.72
N GLY A 160 -16.87 15.47 6.02
CA GLY A 160 -16.73 14.17 6.69
C GLY A 160 -15.47 13.38 6.28
N THR A 161 -14.51 14.04 5.61
CA THR A 161 -13.30 13.42 5.07
C THR A 161 -12.03 13.98 5.72
N ARG A 162 -10.92 13.26 5.54
CA ARG A 162 -9.58 13.70 5.92
C ARG A 162 -8.58 13.46 4.79
N ASN A 163 -7.71 14.43 4.54
CA ASN A 163 -6.52 14.24 3.70
C ASN A 163 -5.40 13.69 4.58
N VAL A 164 -4.70 12.65 4.12
CA VAL A 164 -3.61 11.99 4.82
C VAL A 164 -2.39 11.95 3.90
N LYS A 165 -1.42 12.83 4.17
CA LYS A 165 -0.10 12.84 3.52
C LYS A 165 0.91 12.12 4.41
N HIS A 166 1.72 11.22 3.87
CA HIS A 166 2.64 10.39 4.68
C HIS A 166 3.95 10.06 3.98
N ASP A 167 4.96 9.69 4.77
CA ASP A 167 6.24 9.11 4.36
C ASP A 167 6.65 8.05 5.41
N LEU A 168 6.74 6.79 4.99
CA LEU A 168 6.80 5.62 5.86
C LEU A 168 7.84 4.60 5.40
N SER A 169 8.61 4.09 6.35
CA SER A 169 9.37 2.83 6.24
C SER A 169 8.53 1.68 6.79
N TRP A 170 8.49 0.52 6.14
CA TRP A 170 7.88 -0.67 6.74
C TRP A 170 8.62 -1.97 6.45
N THR A 171 8.49 -2.92 7.38
CA THR A 171 9.13 -4.24 7.38
C THR A 171 8.10 -5.32 7.70
N ARG A 172 7.97 -6.34 6.85
CA ARG A 172 7.22 -7.55 7.17
C ARG A 172 8.04 -8.47 8.06
N LEU A 173 7.50 -8.80 9.23
CA LEU A 173 8.24 -9.49 10.29
C LEU A 173 8.44 -11.00 10.03
N ALA A 174 7.63 -11.59 9.14
CA ALA A 174 7.70 -13.01 8.80
C ALA A 174 8.89 -13.37 7.88
N ASP A 175 9.33 -12.44 7.03
CA ASP A 175 10.38 -12.68 6.01
C ASP A 175 11.38 -11.53 5.83
N GLY A 176 11.26 -10.45 6.62
CA GLY A 176 12.19 -9.32 6.60
C GLY A 176 12.09 -8.42 5.36
N ARG A 177 11.07 -8.57 4.51
CA ARG A 177 10.86 -7.68 3.34
C ARG A 177 10.63 -6.25 3.80
N THR A 178 11.38 -5.32 3.21
CA THR A 178 11.33 -3.89 3.51
C THR A 178 10.87 -3.06 2.32
N ALA A 179 10.24 -1.92 2.61
CA ALA A 179 9.97 -0.85 1.65
C ALA A 179 9.99 0.53 2.34
N GLN A 180 10.18 1.57 1.54
CA GLN A 180 9.91 2.97 1.90
C GLN A 180 8.86 3.50 0.93
N GLY A 181 7.87 4.26 1.39
CA GLY A 181 6.89 4.88 0.51
C GLY A 181 6.28 6.16 1.06
N GLN A 182 5.98 7.06 0.14
CA GLN A 182 5.31 8.32 0.40
C GLN A 182 4.00 8.37 -0.40
N GLY A 183 2.99 9.03 0.13
CA GLY A 183 1.70 9.12 -0.54
C GLY A 183 0.77 10.17 0.04
N GLU A 184 -0.26 10.50 -0.73
CA GLU A 184 -1.31 11.41 -0.30
C GLU A 184 -2.67 10.84 -0.71
N ARG A 185 -3.58 10.74 0.27
CA ARG A 185 -4.88 10.11 0.10
C ARG A 185 -5.99 10.80 0.89
N THR A 186 -7.14 10.93 0.27
CA THR A 186 -8.41 11.21 0.97
C THR A 186 -8.90 9.93 1.62
N GLN A 187 -9.47 10.05 2.82
CA GLN A 187 -10.11 8.94 3.52
C GLN A 187 -11.50 9.35 4.01
N SER A 188 -12.44 8.40 3.96
CA SER A 188 -13.77 8.49 4.57
C SER A 188 -14.13 7.18 5.26
N LEU A 189 -14.96 7.25 6.30
CA LEU A 189 -15.56 6.06 6.90
C LEU A 189 -16.64 5.46 5.97
N LEU A 190 -16.84 4.15 6.03
CA LEU A 190 -18.01 3.49 5.42
C LEU A 190 -19.27 3.66 6.30
N GLU A 191 -20.44 3.19 5.83
CA GLU A 191 -21.74 3.47 6.47
C GLU A 191 -21.83 2.91 7.90
N GLY A 192 -21.44 1.64 8.11
CA GLY A 192 -21.24 1.05 9.45
C GLY A 192 -19.96 1.51 10.16
N GLY A 193 -19.37 2.62 9.71
CA GLY A 193 -18.15 3.21 10.23
C GLY A 193 -16.92 2.30 10.09
N ILE A 194 -15.95 2.52 10.97
CA ILE A 194 -14.66 1.81 11.00
C ILE A 194 -14.77 0.29 11.32
N PHE A 195 -15.97 -0.23 11.56
CA PHE A 195 -16.21 -1.68 11.62
C PHE A 195 -16.37 -2.30 10.23
N GLU A 196 -16.98 -1.57 9.30
CA GLU A 196 -17.09 -1.97 7.89
C GLU A 196 -15.85 -1.60 7.10
N GLY A 197 -15.18 -0.49 7.44
CA GLY A 197 -13.88 -0.12 6.87
C GLY A 197 -13.73 1.39 6.65
N ILE A 198 -12.76 1.74 5.81
CA ILE A 198 -12.60 3.09 5.25
C ILE A 198 -12.43 3.00 3.74
N GLN A 199 -13.02 3.94 3.00
CA GLN A 199 -12.70 4.17 1.61
C GLN A 199 -11.43 5.05 1.52
N LEU A 200 -10.55 4.70 0.59
CA LEU A 200 -9.34 5.42 0.24
C LEU A 200 -9.40 5.85 -1.23
N ASP A 201 -8.95 7.07 -1.50
CA ASP A 201 -8.72 7.62 -2.84
C ASP A 201 -7.43 8.44 -2.81
N GLY A 202 -6.46 8.19 -3.71
CA GLY A 202 -5.16 8.87 -3.64
C GLY A 202 -4.05 8.23 -4.46
N HIS A 203 -2.80 8.59 -4.16
CA HIS A 203 -1.61 8.08 -4.84
C HIS A 203 -0.48 7.77 -3.86
N ASP A 204 0.17 6.62 -4.06
CA ASP A 204 1.33 6.15 -3.31
C ASP A 204 2.51 5.85 -4.26
N THR A 205 3.71 6.33 -3.93
CA THR A 205 4.97 5.96 -4.59
C THR A 205 5.88 5.29 -3.56
N PHE A 206 6.32 4.05 -3.83
CA PHE A 206 7.10 3.27 -2.87
C PHE A 206 8.23 2.47 -3.53
N THR A 207 9.34 2.28 -2.83
CA THR A 207 10.53 1.57 -3.30
C THR A 207 10.79 0.35 -2.43
N THR A 208 10.93 -0.81 -3.07
CA THR A 208 11.33 -2.09 -2.45
C THR A 208 12.69 -2.52 -3.00
N GLN A 209 13.23 -3.64 -2.50
CA GLN A 209 14.45 -4.26 -3.07
C GLN A 209 14.35 -4.61 -4.56
N ARG A 210 13.13 -4.61 -5.13
CA ARG A 210 12.86 -4.89 -6.56
C ARG A 210 12.76 -3.60 -7.41
N GLY A 211 12.86 -2.42 -6.80
CA GLY A 211 12.76 -1.11 -7.47
C GLY A 211 11.59 -0.26 -6.97
N THR A 212 11.33 0.86 -7.66
CA THR A 212 10.25 1.81 -7.35
C THR A 212 8.97 1.44 -8.10
N TRP A 213 7.84 1.49 -7.37
CA TRP A 213 6.48 1.24 -7.82
C TRP A 213 5.65 2.52 -7.61
N THR A 214 4.63 2.72 -8.44
CA THR A 214 3.59 3.73 -8.20
C THR A 214 2.22 3.06 -8.18
N LEU A 215 1.32 3.56 -7.34
CA LEU A 215 0.00 2.98 -7.11
C LEU A 215 -1.05 4.07 -6.95
N ASP A 216 -2.00 4.11 -7.90
CA ASP A 216 -3.16 5.01 -7.89
C ASP A 216 -4.36 4.28 -7.28
N THR A 217 -4.85 4.80 -6.16
CA THR A 217 -5.91 4.24 -5.33
C THR A 217 -7.25 4.86 -5.71
N ASN A 218 -8.20 4.03 -6.18
CA ASN A 218 -9.50 4.46 -6.69
C ASN A 218 -10.66 3.73 -5.96
N ALA A 219 -11.41 4.45 -5.13
CA ALA A 219 -12.53 4.00 -4.31
C ALA A 219 -12.25 2.69 -3.54
N VAL A 220 -11.07 2.59 -2.93
CA VAL A 220 -10.55 1.35 -2.35
C VAL A 220 -10.98 1.18 -0.90
N GLU A 221 -11.77 0.16 -0.62
CA GLU A 221 -12.24 -0.14 0.74
C GLU A 221 -11.27 -1.05 1.48
N VAL A 222 -10.66 -0.56 2.57
CA VAL A 222 -9.78 -1.36 3.43
C VAL A 222 -10.37 -1.61 4.82
N ARG A 223 -10.07 -2.79 5.36
CA ARG A 223 -10.49 -3.26 6.69
C ARG A 223 -9.29 -3.77 7.47
N TRP A 224 -9.32 -3.54 8.78
CA TRP A 224 -8.25 -3.95 9.72
C TRP A 224 -7.98 -5.46 9.77
N ALA A 225 -8.91 -6.31 9.28
CA ALA A 225 -8.83 -7.76 9.32
C ALA A 225 -8.48 -8.43 7.98
N ASP A 226 -8.45 -7.68 6.86
CA ASP A 226 -8.29 -8.23 5.51
C ASP A 226 -6.92 -7.83 4.93
N PRO A 227 -6.09 -8.76 4.40
CA PRO A 227 -4.72 -8.45 3.96
C PRO A 227 -4.62 -7.71 2.61
N VAL A 228 -5.76 -7.55 1.93
CA VAL A 228 -5.95 -6.76 0.71
C VAL A 228 -7.30 -6.04 0.79
N PRO A 229 -7.54 -4.97 0.01
CA PRO A 229 -8.84 -4.29 -0.02
C PRO A 229 -10.00 -5.23 -0.35
N GLN A 230 -11.20 -4.95 0.19
CA GLN A 230 -12.40 -5.76 -0.09
C GLN A 230 -13.12 -5.36 -1.39
N SER A 231 -12.84 -4.16 -1.90
CA SER A 231 -13.54 -3.48 -2.98
C SER A 231 -12.66 -2.36 -3.57
N GLY A 232 -13.09 -1.75 -4.66
CA GLY A 232 -12.35 -0.72 -5.40
C GLY A 232 -11.26 -1.27 -6.32
N SER A 233 -10.33 -0.40 -6.72
CA SER A 233 -9.19 -0.81 -7.56
C SER A 233 -7.93 0.04 -7.39
N PHE A 234 -6.78 -0.61 -7.53
CA PHE A 234 -5.49 0.04 -7.77
C PHE A 234 -5.18 0.07 -9.27
N GLU A 235 -4.57 1.14 -9.77
CA GLU A 235 -3.68 1.05 -10.94
C GLU A 235 -2.24 1.04 -10.43
N ILE A 236 -1.45 0.03 -10.81
CA ILE A 236 -0.07 -0.14 -10.33
C ILE A 236 0.91 -0.17 -11.50
N GLU A 237 1.96 0.63 -11.42
CA GLU A 237 3.12 0.59 -12.32
C GLU A 237 4.29 -0.11 -11.63
N ALA A 238 4.87 -1.09 -12.32
CA ALA A 238 6.08 -1.78 -11.91
C ALA A 238 7.36 -1.01 -12.31
N PRO A 239 8.51 -1.27 -11.66
CA PRO A 239 9.81 -0.68 -12.02
C PRO A 239 10.24 -0.84 -13.49
N SER A 240 9.57 -1.70 -14.26
CA SER A 240 9.76 -1.94 -15.69
C SER A 240 8.87 -1.06 -16.60
N GLY A 241 8.09 -0.12 -16.05
CA GLY A 241 7.11 0.70 -16.78
C GLY A 241 5.84 -0.05 -17.19
N LYS A 242 5.68 -1.31 -16.78
CA LYS A 242 4.47 -2.11 -17.03
C LYS A 242 3.37 -1.74 -16.04
N ARG A 243 2.15 -1.52 -16.53
CA ARG A 243 0.96 -1.22 -15.72
C ARG A 243 -0.02 -2.37 -15.62
N ALA A 244 -0.71 -2.46 -14.50
CA ALA A 244 -1.88 -3.34 -14.31
C ALA A 244 -2.97 -2.62 -13.50
N THR A 245 -4.23 -2.90 -13.81
CA THR A 245 -5.35 -2.58 -12.91
C THR A 245 -5.62 -3.80 -12.04
N LEU A 246 -5.59 -3.64 -10.72
CA LEU A 246 -5.98 -4.63 -9.72
C LEU A 246 -7.36 -4.24 -9.18
N ARG A 247 -8.41 -4.99 -9.50
CA ARG A 247 -9.78 -4.75 -9.00
C ARG A 247 -10.14 -5.80 -7.95
N PHE A 248 -10.59 -5.34 -6.80
CA PHE A 248 -10.89 -6.17 -5.64
C PHE A 248 -12.39 -6.48 -5.56
N SER A 249 -12.72 -7.68 -5.11
CA SER A 249 -14.08 -8.07 -4.76
C SER A 249 -14.05 -9.17 -3.71
N ARG A 250 -14.62 -8.92 -2.54
CA ARG A 250 -14.87 -9.96 -1.53
C ARG A 250 -15.75 -11.06 -2.14
N LEU A 251 -15.34 -12.32 -1.98
CA LEU A 251 -16.14 -13.49 -2.35
C LEU A 251 -16.89 -14.05 -1.13
N ASP A 252 -16.23 -14.08 0.03
CA ASP A 252 -16.78 -14.60 1.28
C ASP A 252 -16.10 -13.94 2.50
N SER A 253 -16.40 -14.41 3.71
CA SER A 253 -15.84 -13.92 4.98
C SER A 253 -14.32 -14.05 5.14
N THR A 254 -13.67 -14.81 4.24
CA THR A 254 -12.27 -15.25 4.31
C THR A 254 -11.51 -15.14 2.99
N THR A 255 -12.19 -14.90 1.86
CA THR A 255 -11.59 -14.83 0.52
C THR A 255 -11.94 -13.53 -0.20
N ILE A 256 -10.92 -12.89 -0.77
CA ILE A 256 -11.05 -11.77 -1.69
C ILE A 256 -10.51 -12.18 -3.06
N SER A 257 -11.25 -11.88 -4.12
CA SER A 257 -10.78 -12.01 -5.50
C SER A 257 -10.08 -10.73 -5.94
N VAL A 258 -8.95 -10.91 -6.63
CA VAL A 258 -8.23 -9.83 -7.31
C VAL A 258 -8.27 -10.12 -8.81
N SER A 259 -9.09 -9.37 -9.54
CA SER A 259 -9.12 -9.39 -10.99
C SER A 259 -8.00 -8.47 -11.51
N ILE A 260 -7.11 -9.01 -12.33
CA ILE A 260 -5.94 -8.29 -12.84
C ILE A 260 -6.11 -8.09 -14.33
N LYS A 261 -6.02 -6.84 -14.80
CA LYS A 261 -6.01 -6.50 -16.23
C LYS A 261 -4.69 -5.80 -16.58
N THR A 262 -4.00 -6.26 -17.62
CA THR A 262 -2.69 -5.71 -18.00
C THR A 262 -2.42 -5.88 -19.49
N GLY A 263 -2.36 -4.77 -20.24
CA GLY A 263 -2.37 -4.80 -21.70
C GLY A 263 -3.58 -5.56 -22.26
N VAL A 264 -3.31 -6.62 -23.03
CA VAL A 264 -4.34 -7.55 -23.56
C VAL A 264 -4.55 -8.79 -22.66
N LEU A 265 -3.78 -8.93 -21.58
CA LEU A 265 -3.85 -10.08 -20.69
C LEU A 265 -4.80 -9.78 -19.52
N SER A 266 -5.40 -10.83 -18.97
CA SER A 266 -6.15 -10.75 -17.72
C SER A 266 -5.99 -12.02 -16.91
N PHE A 267 -5.92 -11.86 -15.60
CA PHE A 267 -5.78 -12.94 -14.63
C PHE A 267 -6.81 -12.76 -13.51
N THR A 268 -7.00 -13.79 -12.70
CA THR A 268 -7.77 -13.67 -11.45
C THR A 268 -7.05 -14.49 -10.40
N LEU A 269 -6.78 -13.85 -9.26
CA LEU A 269 -6.20 -14.48 -8.09
C LEU A 269 -7.23 -14.45 -6.95
N LYS A 270 -7.04 -15.34 -5.98
CA LYS A 270 -7.76 -15.34 -4.70
C LYS A 270 -6.76 -15.14 -3.57
N VAL A 271 -7.06 -14.23 -2.66
CA VAL A 271 -6.28 -13.96 -1.45
C VAL A 271 -7.11 -14.37 -0.25
N SER A 272 -6.55 -15.25 0.60
CA SER A 272 -7.16 -15.65 1.87
C SER A 272 -7.00 -14.56 2.94
N SER A 273 -7.74 -14.66 4.04
CA SER A 273 -7.54 -13.85 5.25
C SER A 273 -6.13 -13.99 5.88
N THR A 274 -5.37 -15.03 5.53
CA THR A 274 -3.97 -15.21 5.93
C THR A 274 -2.96 -14.55 4.97
N GLY A 275 -3.42 -13.94 3.87
CA GLY A 275 -2.59 -13.34 2.83
C GLY A 275 -2.03 -14.34 1.82
N ALA A 276 -2.51 -15.59 1.82
CA ALA A 276 -2.07 -16.61 0.87
C ALA A 276 -2.72 -16.38 -0.49
N ILE A 277 -1.89 -16.27 -1.53
CA ILE A 277 -2.31 -16.04 -2.92
C ILE A 277 -2.49 -17.38 -3.63
N SER A 278 -3.59 -17.54 -4.37
CA SER A 278 -3.93 -18.72 -5.16
C SER A 278 -4.67 -18.32 -6.45
N ASN A 279 -4.89 -19.29 -7.36
CA ASN A 279 -5.62 -19.09 -8.62
C ASN A 279 -7.08 -19.56 -8.49
#